data_AF-A0A6A6EI41-F1
#
_entry.id   AF-A0A6A6EI41-F1
#
_cell.length_a   1.000
_cell.length_b   1.000
_cell.length_c   1.000
_cell.angle_alpha   90.00
_cell.angle_beta   90.00
_cell.angle_gamma   90.00
#
_symmetry.space_group_name_H-M   'P 1'
#
loop_
_entity.id
_entity.type
_entity.pdbx_description
1 polymer ?
#
loop_
_entity_poly.entity_id
_entity_poly.type
_entity_poly.pdbx_seq_one_letter_code
_entity_poly.pdbx_strand_id
1 'polypeptide(L)'
;MTQMPDSRPISREQLAPEVKSIYTELTMVETKCIHVDQAQATVVHDPKTDSNSKLVSDHWQALIAFHRTLLHKHHDFFLASQHPSASLALRRLASKYSMPARMWKHGIHSFLELLRRRLPESLDYMLAFIYLAYQMMALLYKIVPAFEDTWIKCLGDLRRYQMAIEDEDIRNRETWARVARSWYSKAANKNPPIGRPYHYLAILARPNALQ
;
A
#
# COMPACT_ATOMS: atom_id res chain seq x y z
N MET A 1 10.13 23.04 34.22
CA MET A 1 8.77 22.70 33.75
C MET A 1 8.65 23.19 32.32
N THR A 2 8.75 22.29 31.35
CA THR A 2 8.73 22.63 29.92
C THR A 2 7.27 22.74 29.49
N GLN A 3 6.80 23.93 29.12
CA GLN A 3 5.46 24.15 28.58
C GLN A 3 5.30 23.35 27.26
N MET A 4 4.32 22.44 27.22
CA MET A 4 3.82 21.89 25.96
C MET A 4 3.18 23.05 25.16
N PRO A 5 3.41 23.14 23.84
CA PRO A 5 2.77 24.17 23.03
C PRO A 5 1.27 23.88 22.96
N ASP A 6 0.47 24.89 23.32
CA ASP A 6 -0.99 24.93 23.18
C ASP A 6 -1.36 24.68 21.71
N SER A 7 -1.59 23.40 21.37
CA SER A 7 -2.08 23.01 20.07
C SER A 7 -3.58 23.27 20.10
N ARG A 8 -3.99 24.46 19.62
CA ARG A 8 -5.42 24.80 19.50
C ARG A 8 -6.14 23.64 18.79
N PRO A 9 -7.23 23.08 19.36
CA PRO A 9 -7.93 21.98 18.73
C PRO A 9 -8.47 22.41 17.36
N ILE A 10 -8.19 21.63 16.31
CA ILE A 10 -8.63 21.90 14.94
C ILE A 10 -10.16 22.03 14.93
N SER A 11 -10.65 23.20 14.51
CA SER A 11 -12.09 23.45 14.46
C SER A 11 -12.73 22.74 13.28
N ARG A 12 -14.02 22.43 13.38
CA ARG A 12 -14.80 21.81 12.30
C ARG A 12 -14.79 22.65 11.01
N GLU A 13 -14.67 23.97 11.15
CA GLU A 13 -14.65 24.95 10.05
C GLU A 13 -13.32 24.91 9.27
N GLN A 14 -12.21 24.58 9.95
CA GLN A 14 -10.89 24.46 9.33
C GLN A 14 -10.69 23.13 8.60
N LEU A 15 -11.39 22.07 9.04
CA LEU A 15 -11.17 20.73 8.51
C LEU A 15 -11.71 20.54 7.08
N ALA A 16 -12.84 21.18 6.74
CA ALA A 16 -13.42 21.06 5.40
C ALA A 16 -12.50 21.61 4.29
N PRO A 17 -11.96 22.85 4.38
CA PRO A 17 -11.01 23.35 3.39
C PRO A 17 -9.69 22.56 3.40
N GLU A 18 -9.23 22.08 4.55
CA GLU A 18 -8.03 21.25 4.65
C GLU A 18 -8.19 19.91 3.90
N VAL A 19 -9.27 19.17 4.17
CA VAL A 19 -9.58 17.91 3.45
C VAL A 19 -9.67 18.14 1.94
N LYS A 20 -10.23 19.28 1.51
CA LYS A 20 -10.30 19.64 0.09
C LYS A 20 -8.91 19.91 -0.51
N SER A 21 -8.03 20.61 0.22
CA SER A 21 -6.65 20.85 -0.21
C SER A 21 -5.87 19.55 -0.35
N ILE A 22 -5.91 18.70 0.69
CA ILE A 22 -5.25 17.38 0.69
C ILE A 22 -5.76 16.53 -0.47
N TYR A 23 -7.08 16.49 -0.69
CA TYR A 23 -7.67 15.75 -1.81
C TYR A 23 -7.13 16.22 -3.17
N THR A 24 -7.03 17.54 -3.37
CA THR A 24 -6.53 18.13 -4.61
C THR A 24 -5.07 17.71 -4.85
N GLU A 25 -4.22 17.86 -3.85
CA GLU A 25 -2.81 17.43 -3.93
C GLU A 25 -2.67 15.91 -4.16
N LEU A 26 -3.45 15.11 -3.45
CA LEU A 26 -3.49 13.65 -3.60
C LEU A 26 -3.81 13.28 -5.05
N THR A 27 -4.88 13.85 -5.62
CA THR A 27 -5.29 13.54 -7.00
C THR A 27 -4.24 13.90 -8.03
N MET A 28 -3.51 15.00 -7.82
CA MET A 28 -2.40 15.41 -8.70
C MET A 28 -1.24 14.41 -8.63
N VAL A 29 -0.83 14.03 -7.42
CA VAL A 29 0.25 13.04 -7.22
C VAL A 29 -0.17 11.67 -7.77
N GLU A 30 -1.40 11.23 -7.53
CA GLU A 30 -1.92 9.95 -8.01
C GLU A 30 -1.96 9.89 -9.54
N THR A 31 -2.48 10.93 -10.20
CA THR A 31 -2.52 11.01 -11.67
C THR A 31 -1.10 10.91 -12.26
N LYS A 32 -0.15 11.61 -11.64
CA LYS A 32 1.25 11.56 -12.07
C LYS A 32 1.87 10.18 -11.81
N CYS A 33 1.56 9.50 -10.70
CA CYS A 33 2.01 8.11 -10.47
C CYS A 33 1.48 7.17 -11.56
N ILE A 34 0.20 7.26 -11.90
CA ILE A 34 -0.42 6.44 -12.95
C ILE A 34 0.29 6.63 -14.29
N HIS A 35 0.53 7.87 -14.71
CA HIS A 35 1.20 8.14 -15.98
C HIS A 35 2.65 7.64 -16.00
N VAL A 36 3.40 7.84 -14.91
CA VAL A 36 4.77 7.37 -14.80
C VAL A 36 4.82 5.84 -14.84
N ASP A 37 3.98 5.15 -14.06
CA ASP A 37 3.91 3.68 -14.05
C ASP A 37 3.57 3.11 -15.43
N GLN A 38 2.60 3.73 -16.12
CA GLN A 38 2.21 3.32 -17.48
C GLN A 38 3.36 3.52 -18.47
N ALA A 39 4.04 4.66 -18.43
CA ALA A 39 5.21 4.90 -19.28
C ALA A 39 6.29 3.84 -19.02
N GLN A 40 6.63 3.57 -17.76
CA GLN A 40 7.63 2.57 -17.38
C GLN A 40 7.24 1.15 -17.82
N ALA A 41 5.95 0.81 -17.77
CA ALA A 41 5.45 -0.49 -18.21
C ALA A 41 5.58 -0.72 -19.74
N THR A 42 5.70 0.35 -20.54
CA THR A 42 5.87 0.27 -22.01
C THR A 42 7.33 0.23 -22.46
N VAL A 43 8.28 0.57 -21.58
CA VAL A 43 9.71 0.55 -21.93
C VAL A 43 10.17 -0.90 -22.08
N VAL A 44 10.40 -1.31 -23.34
CA VAL A 44 11.05 -2.57 -23.70
C VAL A 44 12.50 -2.50 -23.25
N HIS A 45 12.93 -3.45 -22.43
CA HIS A 45 14.31 -3.50 -21.96
C HIS A 45 15.18 -4.12 -23.05
N ASP A 46 16.16 -3.37 -23.56
CA ASP A 46 17.24 -3.94 -24.37
C ASP A 46 18.39 -4.30 -23.41
N PRO A 47 18.71 -5.59 -23.21
CA PRO A 47 19.75 -6.06 -22.30
C PRO A 47 21.17 -5.53 -22.65
N LYS A 48 21.33 -4.80 -23.75
CA LYS A 48 22.60 -4.16 -24.15
C LYS A 48 22.76 -2.72 -23.68
N THR A 49 21.72 -2.09 -23.10
CA THR A 49 21.76 -0.68 -22.64
C THR A 49 22.25 -0.54 -21.19
N ASP A 50 22.55 -1.65 -20.51
CA ASP A 50 22.91 -1.75 -19.08
C ASP A 50 24.32 -1.27 -18.70
N SER A 51 24.81 -0.20 -19.35
CA SER A 51 26.13 0.35 -19.07
C SER A 51 26.18 1.32 -17.88
N ASN A 52 25.06 1.59 -17.18
CA ASN A 52 25.05 2.49 -16.02
C ASN A 52 24.10 2.04 -14.88
N SER A 53 24.55 1.06 -14.10
CA SER A 53 23.85 0.53 -12.91
C SER A 53 23.45 1.59 -11.89
N LYS A 54 24.20 2.69 -11.80
CA LYS A 54 23.87 3.82 -10.91
C LYS A 54 22.60 4.55 -11.35
N LEU A 55 22.44 4.83 -12.66
CA LEU A 55 21.23 5.49 -13.16
C LEU A 55 19.97 4.66 -12.94
N VAL A 56 20.08 3.33 -13.10
CA VAL A 56 18.96 2.40 -12.83
C VAL A 56 18.61 2.39 -11.33
N SER A 57 19.61 2.42 -10.46
CA SER A 57 19.39 2.54 -9.01
C SER A 57 18.69 3.85 -8.63
N ASP A 58 19.23 4.98 -9.09
CA ASP A 58 18.66 6.31 -8.83
C ASP A 58 17.21 6.40 -9.35
N HIS A 59 16.93 5.78 -10.50
CA HIS A 59 15.59 5.69 -11.09
C HIS A 59 14.59 4.91 -10.21
N TRP A 60 14.93 3.70 -9.76
CA TRP A 60 14.04 2.93 -8.89
C TRP A 60 13.81 3.60 -7.54
N GLN A 61 14.85 4.22 -6.97
CA GLN A 61 14.73 4.98 -5.74
C GLN A 61 13.79 6.19 -5.91
N ALA A 62 13.85 6.89 -7.03
CA ALA A 62 12.95 7.99 -7.34
C ALA A 62 11.49 7.52 -7.45
N LEU A 63 11.23 6.37 -8.09
CA LEU A 63 9.90 5.78 -8.16
C LEU A 63 9.38 5.38 -6.77
N ILE A 64 10.21 4.73 -5.94
CA ILE A 64 9.84 4.40 -4.55
C ILE A 64 9.50 5.66 -3.76
N ALA A 65 10.32 6.72 -3.86
CA ALA A 65 10.07 7.98 -3.19
C ALA A 65 8.74 8.59 -3.65
N PHE A 66 8.41 8.47 -4.93
CA PHE A 66 7.18 9.00 -5.48
C PHE A 66 5.93 8.25 -4.98
N HIS A 67 5.98 6.91 -4.96
CA HIS A 67 4.92 6.10 -4.35
C HIS A 67 4.81 6.34 -2.84
N ARG A 68 5.94 6.53 -2.13
CA ARG A 68 5.93 6.94 -0.72
C ARG A 68 5.13 8.22 -0.53
N THR A 69 5.35 9.25 -1.35
CA THR A 69 4.58 10.50 -1.27
C THR A 69 3.09 10.26 -1.50
N LEU A 70 2.71 9.45 -2.49
CA LEU A 70 1.31 9.12 -2.75
C LEU A 70 0.65 8.44 -1.53
N LEU A 71 1.33 7.47 -0.92
CA LEU A 71 0.81 6.79 0.27
C LEU A 71 0.65 7.73 1.48
N HIS A 72 1.58 8.68 1.67
CA HIS A 72 1.44 9.70 2.71
C HIS A 72 0.26 10.64 2.45
N LYS A 73 0.03 11.06 1.20
CA LYS A 73 -1.14 11.89 0.87
C LYS A 73 -2.47 11.16 1.12
N HIS A 74 -2.53 9.85 0.84
CA HIS A 74 -3.68 9.04 1.24
C HIS A 74 -3.84 8.98 2.76
N HIS A 75 -2.76 8.76 3.50
CA HIS A 75 -2.76 8.75 4.96
C HIS A 75 -3.29 10.08 5.54
N ASP A 76 -2.78 11.21 5.06
CA ASP A 76 -3.22 12.55 5.49
C ASP A 76 -4.72 12.74 5.20
N PHE A 77 -5.18 12.30 4.02
CA PHE A 77 -6.60 12.35 3.67
C PHE A 77 -7.46 11.50 4.63
N PHE A 78 -7.03 10.30 4.99
CA PHE A 78 -7.75 9.47 5.94
C PHE A 78 -7.77 10.08 7.34
N LEU A 79 -6.64 10.61 7.83
CA LEU A 79 -6.59 11.28 9.13
C LEU A 79 -7.50 12.50 9.19
N ALA A 80 -7.44 13.37 8.18
CA ALA A 80 -8.27 14.57 8.15
C ALA A 80 -9.75 14.22 7.98
N SER A 81 -10.10 13.31 7.06
CA SER A 81 -11.51 12.97 6.82
C SER A 81 -12.14 12.18 7.97
N GLN A 82 -11.37 11.37 8.70
CA GLN A 82 -11.85 10.56 9.83
C GLN A 82 -11.62 11.22 11.20
N HIS A 83 -11.15 12.46 11.23
CA HIS A 83 -10.90 13.19 12.47
C HIS A 83 -12.16 13.25 13.37
N PRO A 84 -12.02 13.23 14.71
CA PRO A 84 -13.17 13.32 15.62
C PRO A 84 -14.07 14.54 15.35
N SER A 85 -13.50 15.69 15.02
CA SER A 85 -14.24 16.92 14.66
C SER A 85 -14.86 16.90 13.25
N ALA A 86 -14.58 15.87 12.43
CA ALA A 86 -15.09 15.78 11.08
C ALA A 86 -16.60 15.56 11.04
N SER A 87 -17.29 16.30 10.17
CA SER A 87 -18.70 16.07 9.90
C SER A 87 -18.94 14.70 9.24
N LEU A 88 -20.15 14.17 9.36
CA LEU A 88 -20.52 12.91 8.70
C LEU A 88 -20.31 12.96 7.18
N ALA A 89 -20.52 14.12 6.56
CA ALA A 89 -20.27 14.32 5.14
C ALA A 89 -18.79 14.16 4.79
N LEU A 90 -17.88 14.72 5.60
CA LEU A 90 -16.44 14.58 5.41
C LEU A 90 -15.98 13.13 5.61
N ARG A 91 -16.45 12.47 6.67
CA ARG A 91 -16.10 11.06 6.95
C ARG A 91 -16.50 10.12 5.81
N ARG A 92 -17.64 10.39 5.15
CA ARG A 92 -18.14 9.61 4.00
C ARG A 92 -17.32 9.80 2.72
N LEU A 93 -16.48 10.84 2.62
CA LEU A 93 -15.71 11.11 1.40
C LEU A 93 -14.74 9.97 1.05
N ALA A 94 -14.11 9.36 2.06
CA ALA A 94 -13.19 8.25 1.84
C ALA A 94 -13.87 7.06 1.12
N SER A 95 -15.10 6.71 1.52
CA SER A 95 -15.89 5.70 0.83
C SER A 95 -16.40 6.20 -0.53
N LYS A 96 -16.94 7.42 -0.58
CA LYS A 96 -17.50 8.02 -1.81
C LYS A 96 -16.48 8.08 -2.94
N TYR A 97 -15.23 8.40 -2.62
CA TYR A 97 -14.14 8.51 -3.58
C TYR A 97 -13.32 7.22 -3.72
N SER A 98 -13.76 6.13 -3.11
CA SER A 98 -13.10 4.82 -3.14
C SER A 98 -11.62 4.90 -2.73
N MET A 99 -11.30 5.72 -1.74
CA MET A 99 -9.91 6.01 -1.34
C MET A 99 -9.10 4.77 -0.97
N PRO A 100 -9.64 3.79 -0.20
CA PRO A 100 -8.88 2.58 0.11
C PRO A 100 -8.55 1.75 -1.15
N ALA A 101 -9.51 1.63 -2.08
CA ALA A 101 -9.32 0.88 -3.31
C ALA A 101 -8.33 1.57 -4.26
N ARG A 102 -8.39 2.90 -4.36
CA ARG A 102 -7.44 3.73 -5.13
C ARG A 102 -6.03 3.65 -4.58
N MET A 103 -5.87 3.80 -3.27
CA MET A 103 -4.58 3.65 -2.60
C MET A 103 -3.95 2.28 -2.88
N TRP A 104 -4.75 1.20 -2.79
CA TRP A 104 -4.26 -0.13 -3.15
C TRP A 104 -3.87 -0.22 -4.62
N LYS A 105 -4.77 0.16 -5.54
CA LYS A 105 -4.57 0.00 -6.98
C LYS A 105 -3.39 0.84 -7.50
N HIS A 106 -3.42 2.14 -7.25
CA HIS A 106 -2.50 3.12 -7.83
C HIS A 106 -1.30 3.40 -6.93
N GLY A 107 -1.46 3.26 -5.62
CA GLY A 107 -0.37 3.48 -4.67
C GLY A 107 0.55 2.29 -4.49
N ILE A 108 0.02 1.05 -4.56
CA ILE A 108 0.76 -0.16 -4.16
C ILE A 108 0.83 -1.18 -5.31
N HIS A 109 -0.32 -1.67 -5.78
CA HIS A 109 -0.40 -2.83 -6.66
C HIS A 109 0.24 -2.57 -8.03
N SER A 110 -0.08 -1.46 -8.70
CA SER A 110 0.51 -1.15 -10.02
C SER A 110 2.04 -1.12 -9.98
N PHE A 111 2.61 -0.53 -8.94
CA PHE A 111 4.07 -0.44 -8.78
C PHE A 111 4.71 -1.77 -8.40
N LEU A 112 4.06 -2.58 -7.55
CA LEU A 112 4.49 -3.96 -7.31
C LEU A 112 4.51 -4.78 -8.59
N GLU A 113 3.51 -4.64 -9.46
CA GLU A 113 3.50 -5.34 -10.74
C GLU A 113 4.57 -4.84 -11.70
N LEU A 114 4.90 -3.55 -11.68
CA LEU A 114 6.02 -2.99 -12.44
C LEU A 114 7.35 -3.59 -11.99
N LEU A 115 7.60 -3.61 -10.69
CA LEU A 115 8.79 -4.22 -10.09
C LEU A 115 8.83 -5.73 -10.40
N ARG A 116 7.72 -6.45 -10.22
CA ARG A 116 7.66 -7.90 -10.48
C ARG A 116 8.08 -8.28 -11.91
N ARG A 117 7.78 -7.43 -12.91
CA ARG A 117 8.16 -7.65 -14.32
C ARG A 117 9.65 -7.44 -14.59
N ARG A 118 10.38 -6.82 -13.67
CA ARG A 118 11.81 -6.49 -13.76
C ARG A 118 12.64 -7.35 -12.81
N LEU A 119 12.09 -8.46 -12.32
CA LEU A 119 12.85 -9.45 -11.58
C LEU A 119 13.80 -10.21 -12.54
N PRO A 120 15.03 -10.54 -12.10
CA PRO A 120 15.55 -10.39 -10.74
C PRO A 120 16.15 -9.00 -10.41
N GLU A 121 16.35 -8.13 -11.39
CA GLU A 121 17.06 -6.85 -11.26
C GLU A 121 16.44 -5.90 -10.21
N SER A 122 15.12 -5.95 -10.06
CA SER A 122 14.38 -5.08 -9.14
C SER A 122 14.15 -5.67 -7.74
N LEU A 123 14.75 -6.82 -7.40
CA LEU A 123 14.45 -7.58 -6.19
C LEU A 123 14.53 -6.74 -4.91
N ASP A 124 15.66 -6.08 -4.68
CA ASP A 124 15.90 -5.26 -3.48
C ASP A 124 14.91 -4.09 -3.37
N TYR A 125 14.59 -3.45 -4.50
CA TYR A 125 13.61 -2.37 -4.58
C TYR A 125 12.19 -2.87 -4.27
N MET A 126 11.85 -4.07 -4.74
CA MET A 126 10.57 -4.71 -4.46
C MET A 126 10.42 -5.04 -2.98
N LEU A 127 11.44 -5.60 -2.35
CA LEU A 127 11.45 -5.87 -0.91
C LEU A 127 11.34 -4.59 -0.08
N ALA A 128 12.13 -3.57 -0.43
CA ALA A 128 12.08 -2.26 0.23
C ALA A 128 10.69 -1.61 0.11
N PHE A 129 10.06 -1.70 -1.06
CA PHE A 129 8.73 -1.16 -1.27
C PHE A 129 7.63 -1.95 -0.54
N ILE A 130 7.70 -3.28 -0.53
CA ILE A 130 6.78 -4.13 0.26
C ILE A 130 6.85 -3.75 1.74
N TYR A 131 8.05 -3.58 2.29
CA TYR A 131 8.24 -3.18 3.68
C TYR A 131 7.60 -1.81 3.96
N LEU A 132 7.85 -0.82 3.10
CA LEU A 132 7.26 0.52 3.21
C LEU A 132 5.73 0.48 3.14
N ALA A 133 5.18 -0.22 2.16
CA ALA A 133 3.73 -0.35 2.00
C ALA A 133 3.13 -1.05 3.21
N TYR A 134 3.76 -2.12 3.72
CA TYR A 134 3.30 -2.83 4.92
C TYR A 134 3.26 -1.92 6.14
N GLN A 135 4.31 -1.11 6.37
CA GLN A 135 4.32 -0.14 7.47
C GLN A 135 3.17 0.86 7.37
N MET A 136 2.91 1.39 6.17
CA MET A 136 1.79 2.31 5.95
C MET A 136 0.43 1.64 6.20
N MET A 137 0.22 0.42 5.66
CA MET A 137 -1.04 -0.31 5.87
C MET A 137 -1.25 -0.69 7.33
N ALA A 138 -0.19 -1.06 8.05
CA ALA A 138 -0.25 -1.39 9.48
C ALA A 138 -0.57 -0.15 10.33
N LEU A 139 -0.03 1.01 9.96
CA LEU A 139 -0.36 2.28 10.59
C LEU A 139 -1.84 2.62 10.40
N LEU A 140 -2.34 2.56 9.16
CA LEU A 140 -3.76 2.80 8.86
C LEU A 140 -4.69 1.80 9.56
N TYR A 141 -4.28 0.53 9.63
CA TYR A 141 -4.98 -0.50 10.40
C TYR A 141 -5.17 -0.09 11.87
N LYS A 142 -4.13 0.50 12.48
CA LYS A 142 -4.15 0.92 13.89
C LYS A 142 -4.98 2.18 14.11
N ILE A 143 -4.92 3.17 13.21
CA ILE A 143 -5.44 4.52 13.47
C ILE A 143 -6.74 4.86 12.72
N VAL A 144 -7.11 4.08 11.69
CA VAL A 144 -8.31 4.32 10.87
C VAL A 144 -9.19 3.06 10.81
N PRO A 145 -9.96 2.74 11.87
CA PRO A 145 -10.74 1.51 11.96
C PRO A 145 -11.89 1.43 10.95
N ALA A 146 -12.33 2.57 10.38
CA ALA A 146 -13.44 2.64 9.42
C ALA A 146 -13.28 1.73 8.19
N PHE A 147 -12.05 1.35 7.84
CA PHE A 147 -11.74 0.52 6.67
C PHE A 147 -10.93 -0.73 7.04
N GLU A 148 -11.06 -1.20 8.29
CA GLU A 148 -10.26 -2.29 8.85
C GLU A 148 -10.19 -3.53 7.95
N ASP A 149 -11.33 -3.93 7.38
CA ASP A 149 -11.42 -5.10 6.51
C ASP A 149 -10.55 -4.96 5.25
N THR A 150 -10.46 -3.74 4.72
CA THR A 150 -9.60 -3.44 3.57
C THR A 150 -8.13 -3.51 3.98
N TRP A 151 -7.76 -2.94 5.13
CA TRP A 151 -6.39 -2.94 5.62
C TRP A 151 -5.88 -4.35 5.92
N ILE A 152 -6.67 -5.18 6.61
CA ILE A 152 -6.36 -6.59 6.88
C ILE A 152 -6.05 -7.34 5.58
N LYS A 153 -6.90 -7.15 4.57
CA LYS A 153 -6.75 -7.80 3.28
C LYS A 153 -5.47 -7.37 2.56
N CYS A 154 -5.18 -6.07 2.53
CA CYS A 154 -3.96 -5.54 1.92
C CYS A 154 -2.69 -6.04 2.65
N LEU A 155 -2.73 -6.15 3.98
CA LEU A 155 -1.62 -6.70 4.77
C LEU A 155 -1.37 -8.18 4.44
N GLY A 156 -2.43 -8.97 4.26
CA GLY A 156 -2.33 -10.35 3.76
C GLY A 156 -1.76 -10.41 2.34
N ASP A 157 -2.26 -9.58 1.43
CA ASP A 157 -1.80 -9.52 0.03
C ASP A 157 -0.30 -9.14 -0.04
N LEU A 158 0.17 -8.16 0.75
CA LEU A 158 1.59 -7.78 0.80
C LEU A 158 2.51 -8.91 1.28
N ARG A 159 2.09 -9.67 2.29
CA ARG A 159 2.86 -10.82 2.78
C ARG A 159 2.86 -11.98 1.78
N ARG A 160 1.78 -12.14 1.01
CA ARG A 160 1.74 -13.08 -0.11
C ARG A 160 2.71 -12.69 -1.23
N TYR A 161 2.84 -11.39 -1.55
CA TYR A 161 3.86 -10.91 -2.49
C TYR A 161 5.26 -11.25 -1.97
N GLN A 162 5.57 -10.95 -0.71
CA GLN A 162 6.89 -11.24 -0.13
C GLN A 162 7.22 -12.74 -0.16
N MET A 163 6.25 -13.59 0.20
CA MET A 163 6.38 -15.04 0.14
C MET A 163 6.72 -15.54 -1.26
N ALA A 164 6.10 -14.98 -2.31
CA ALA A 164 6.33 -15.39 -3.69
C ALA A 164 7.70 -14.95 -4.25
N ILE A 165 8.30 -13.92 -3.66
CA ILE A 165 9.60 -13.37 -4.08
C ILE A 165 10.74 -14.07 -3.35
N GLU A 166 10.55 -14.38 -2.06
CA GLU A 166 11.54 -15.05 -1.22
C GLU A 166 11.34 -16.59 -1.20
N ASP A 167 10.86 -17.17 -2.31
CA ASP A 167 10.48 -18.59 -2.40
C ASP A 167 11.68 -19.55 -2.27
N GLU A 168 12.90 -19.08 -2.57
CA GLU A 168 14.13 -19.88 -2.51
C GLU A 168 14.53 -20.29 -1.07
N ASP A 169 14.24 -19.46 -0.06
CA ASP A 169 14.47 -19.82 1.34
C ASP A 169 13.16 -20.30 1.97
N ILE A 170 13.08 -21.63 2.16
CA ILE A 170 11.95 -22.32 2.78
C ILE A 170 11.55 -21.68 4.13
N ARG A 171 12.50 -21.20 4.93
CA ARG A 171 12.21 -20.59 6.24
C ARG A 171 11.57 -19.22 6.10
N ASN A 172 12.05 -18.41 5.16
CA ASN A 172 11.45 -17.11 4.87
C ASN A 172 10.04 -17.29 4.32
N ARG A 173 9.90 -18.21 3.37
CA ARG A 173 8.61 -18.60 2.79
C ARG A 173 7.60 -19.04 3.85
N GLU A 174 7.98 -19.96 4.74
CA GLU A 174 7.11 -20.41 5.83
C GLU A 174 6.73 -19.28 6.79
N THR A 175 7.68 -18.40 7.09
CA THR A 175 7.46 -17.22 7.93
C THR A 175 6.41 -16.31 7.31
N TRP A 176 6.56 -15.95 6.03
CA TRP A 176 5.62 -15.07 5.34
C TRP A 176 4.28 -15.74 5.09
N ALA A 177 4.26 -17.04 4.77
CA ALA A 177 3.03 -17.82 4.67
C ALA A 177 2.24 -17.80 5.99
N ARG A 178 2.91 -17.94 7.13
CA ARG A 178 2.28 -17.88 8.46
C ARG A 178 1.68 -16.50 8.73
N VAL A 179 2.39 -15.41 8.40
CA VAL A 179 1.87 -14.04 8.58
C VAL A 179 0.72 -13.76 7.61
N ALA A 180 0.78 -14.21 6.35
CA ALA A 180 -0.32 -14.08 5.41
C ALA A 180 -1.56 -14.86 5.88
N ARG A 181 -1.38 -16.11 6.36
CA ARG A 181 -2.46 -16.92 6.94
C ARG A 181 -3.11 -16.23 8.13
N SER A 182 -2.34 -15.63 9.05
CA SER A 182 -2.93 -14.94 10.21
C SER A 182 -3.83 -13.77 9.80
N TRP A 183 -3.44 -12.99 8.78
CA TRP A 183 -4.27 -11.92 8.24
C TRP A 183 -5.52 -12.44 7.52
N TYR A 184 -5.41 -13.45 6.67
CA TYR A 184 -6.57 -13.99 5.97
C TYR A 184 -7.55 -14.72 6.91
N SER A 185 -7.06 -15.42 7.93
CA SER A 185 -7.91 -15.99 8.99
C SER A 185 -8.65 -14.90 9.76
N LYS A 186 -7.98 -13.79 10.07
CA LYS A 186 -8.63 -12.63 10.70
C LYS A 186 -9.73 -12.04 9.81
N ALA A 187 -9.47 -11.90 8.50
CA ALA A 187 -10.47 -11.43 7.55
C ALA A 187 -11.69 -12.38 7.45
N ALA A 188 -11.44 -13.69 7.38
CA ALA A 188 -12.47 -14.72 7.30
C ALA A 188 -13.36 -14.72 8.55
N ASN A 189 -12.76 -14.66 9.74
CA ASN A 189 -13.51 -14.63 11.00
C ASN A 189 -14.35 -13.36 11.15
N LYS A 190 -13.88 -12.23 10.62
CA LYS A 190 -14.55 -10.94 10.73
C LYS A 190 -15.72 -10.79 9.74
N ASN A 191 -15.59 -11.33 8.53
CA ASN A 191 -16.65 -11.34 7.52
C ASN A 191 -16.78 -12.73 6.85
N PRO A 192 -17.44 -13.69 7.52
CA PRO A 192 -17.57 -15.07 7.02
C PRO A 192 -18.17 -15.23 5.61
N PRO A 193 -19.12 -14.38 5.15
CA PRO A 193 -19.67 -14.51 3.80
C PRO A 193 -18.68 -14.19 2.67
N ILE A 194 -17.56 -13.51 2.95
CA ILE A 194 -16.60 -13.11 1.92
C ILE A 194 -15.71 -14.31 1.58
N GLY A 195 -15.84 -14.87 0.37
CA GLY A 195 -15.09 -16.06 -0.06
C GLY A 195 -13.60 -15.84 -0.33
N ARG A 196 -13.17 -14.62 -0.65
CA ARG A 196 -11.78 -14.33 -1.07
C ARG A 196 -10.72 -14.70 -0.01
N PRO A 197 -10.89 -14.41 1.30
CA PRO A 197 -9.99 -14.90 2.34
C PRO A 197 -9.85 -16.44 2.38
N TYR A 198 -10.95 -17.18 2.27
CA TYR A 198 -10.93 -18.65 2.27
C TYR A 198 -10.18 -19.21 1.06
N HIS A 199 -10.35 -18.59 -0.11
CA HIS A 199 -9.60 -18.95 -1.31
C HIS A 199 -8.08 -18.84 -1.09
N TYR A 200 -7.60 -17.74 -0.50
CA TYR A 200 -6.16 -17.60 -0.22
C TYR A 200 -5.67 -18.50 0.90
N LEU A 201 -6.48 -18.75 1.93
CA LEU A 201 -6.15 -19.75 2.95
C LEU A 201 -5.95 -21.13 2.32
N ALA A 202 -6.81 -21.52 1.37
CA ALA A 202 -6.66 -22.77 0.64
C ALA A 202 -5.37 -22.81 -0.21
N ILE A 203 -5.01 -21.71 -0.87
CA ILE A 203 -3.73 -21.61 -1.60
C ILE A 203 -2.54 -21.77 -0.64
N LEU A 204 -2.57 -21.08 0.51
CA LEU A 204 -1.49 -21.10 1.50
C LEU A 204 -1.41 -22.41 2.32
N ALA A 205 -2.43 -23.26 2.25
CA ALA A 205 -2.47 -24.55 2.93
C ALA A 205 -1.90 -25.69 2.08
N ARG A 206 -1.72 -25.50 0.76
CA ARG A 206 -1.11 -26.51 -0.11
C ARG A 206 0.40 -26.57 0.20
N PRO A 207 0.93 -27.69 0.72
CA PRO A 207 2.36 -27.95 0.61
C PRO A 207 2.67 -28.05 -0.89
N ASN A 208 3.84 -27.57 -1.32
CA ASN A 208 4.23 -27.55 -2.72
C ASN A 208 3.90 -28.89 -3.40
N ALA A 209 2.82 -28.94 -4.17
CA ALA A 209 2.75 -29.86 -5.29
C ALA A 209 3.78 -29.30 -6.26
N LEU A 210 4.99 -29.87 -6.20
CA LEU A 210 6.06 -29.65 -7.17
C LEU A 210 5.41 -29.68 -8.57
N GLN A 211 5.45 -28.53 -9.25
CA GLN A 211 5.36 -28.46 -10.70
C GLN A 211 6.74 -28.10 -11.23
#